data_AF-A0A1F7GCQ5-F1
#
_entry.id   AF-A0A1F7GCQ5-F1
#
_cell.length_a   1.000
_cell.length_b   1.000
_cell.length_c   1.000
_cell.angle_alpha   90.00
_cell.angle_beta   90.00
_cell.angle_gamma   90.00
#
_symmetry.space_group_name_H-M   'P 1'
#
loop_
_entity.id
_entity.type
_entity.pdbx_description
1 polymer ?
#
loop_
_entity_poly.entity_id
_entity_poly.type
_entity_poly.pdbx_seq_one_letter_code
_entity_poly.pdbx_strand_id
1 'polypeptide(L)'
;MKKILANKTLIVIALMTVLALGAVFYNQADLKTPGSFEKERQTKRDESAPEISVGEDEVASQSETETDSQITLVIQNPADGAMVTDSSLTVSGVTDANAEVFVNEFELEADEEGNFSQELTLEEGENIIVITAVDEAGNFAERELTVMYEPTG
;
A
#
# COMPACT_ATOMS: atom_id res chain seq x y z
N MET A 1 -2.55 -14.64 28.88
CA MET A 1 -2.52 -13.39 28.09
C MET A 1 -1.09 -13.13 27.58
N LYS A 2 -0.59 -13.94 26.64
CA LYS A 2 0.79 -13.81 26.08
C LYS A 2 0.88 -14.04 24.57
N LYS A 3 -0.24 -14.22 23.86
CA LYS A 3 -0.25 -14.58 22.43
C LYS A 3 -0.29 -13.38 21.48
N ILE A 4 -0.79 -12.23 21.92
CA ILE A 4 -0.94 -10.99 21.11
C ILE A 4 0.39 -10.23 20.96
N LEU A 5 1.41 -10.54 21.76
CA LEU A 5 2.72 -9.91 21.60
C LEU A 5 3.58 -10.64 20.55
N ALA A 6 3.35 -11.94 20.35
CA ALA A 6 4.18 -12.76 19.49
C ALA A 6 3.90 -12.54 17.99
N ASN A 7 2.65 -12.25 17.60
CA ASN A 7 2.29 -11.93 16.21
C ASN A 7 2.79 -10.53 15.81
N LYS A 8 2.64 -9.53 16.68
CA LYS A 8 3.15 -8.17 16.47
C LYS A 8 4.67 -8.17 16.24
N THR A 9 5.45 -8.85 17.08
CA THR A 9 6.91 -8.94 16.88
C THR A 9 7.31 -9.68 15.60
N LEU A 10 6.54 -10.69 15.18
CA LEU A 10 6.85 -11.47 13.98
C LEU A 10 6.57 -10.69 12.68
N ILE A 11 5.53 -9.84 12.68
CA ILE A 11 5.18 -8.96 11.56
C ILE A 11 6.25 -7.86 11.39
N VAL A 12 6.68 -7.22 12.48
CA VAL A 12 7.74 -6.20 12.45
C VAL A 12 9.06 -6.76 11.90
N ILE A 13 9.44 -7.99 12.27
CA ILE A 13 10.66 -8.63 11.75
C ILE A 13 10.52 -8.96 10.25
N ALA A 14 9.34 -9.41 9.80
CA ALA A 14 9.11 -9.70 8.39
C ALA A 14 9.24 -8.44 7.52
N LEU A 15 8.64 -7.32 7.95
CA LEU A 15 8.73 -6.02 7.26
C LEU A 15 10.18 -5.52 7.14
N MET A 16 10.98 -5.61 8.22
CA MET A 16 12.40 -5.23 8.21
C MET A 16 13.24 -6.09 7.25
N THR A 17 12.91 -7.38 7.08
CA THR A 17 13.63 -8.24 6.13
C THR A 17 13.28 -7.97 4.66
N VAL A 18 12.07 -7.50 4.37
CA VAL A 18 11.67 -7.13 3.00
C VAL A 18 12.36 -5.82 2.57
N LEU A 19 12.46 -4.84 3.47
CA LEU A 19 13.22 -3.60 3.24
C LEU A 19 14.71 -3.86 2.90
N ALA A 20 15.35 -4.81 3.60
CA ALA A 20 16.74 -5.18 3.33
C ALA A 20 16.93 -5.87 1.96
N LEU A 21 15.93 -6.60 1.45
CA LEU A 21 15.97 -7.23 0.12
C LEU A 21 15.61 -6.24 -1.01
N GLY A 22 14.75 -5.26 -0.74
CA GLY A 22 14.40 -4.20 -1.70
C GLY A 22 15.60 -3.37 -2.15
N ALA A 23 16.50 -3.02 -1.23
CA ALA A 23 17.73 -2.27 -1.54
C ALA A 23 18.69 -3.01 -2.49
N VAL A 24 18.68 -4.35 -2.48
CA VAL A 24 19.51 -5.19 -3.38
C VAL A 24 18.90 -5.26 -4.79
N PHE A 25 17.56 -5.19 -4.91
CA PHE A 25 16.86 -5.24 -6.21
C PHE A 25 16.75 -3.87 -6.89
N TYR A 26 16.74 -2.76 -6.16
CA TYR A 26 16.58 -1.41 -6.75
C TYR A 26 17.79 -0.94 -7.59
N ASN A 27 18.97 -1.55 -7.41
CA ASN A 27 20.17 -1.17 -8.17
C ASN A 27 20.31 -1.88 -9.54
N GLN A 28 19.27 -2.55 -10.03
CA GLN A 28 19.30 -3.24 -11.32
C GLN A 28 17.95 -3.17 -12.07
N ALA A 29 17.48 -1.96 -12.38
CA ALA A 29 16.41 -1.76 -13.35
C ALA A 29 16.86 -0.77 -14.43
N ASP A 30 17.48 -1.29 -15.49
CA ASP A 30 17.64 -0.63 -16.78
C ASP A 30 16.24 -0.35 -17.37
N LEU A 31 15.86 0.93 -17.47
CA LEU A 31 14.66 1.40 -18.16
C LEU A 31 14.74 1.04 -19.65
N LYS A 32 14.10 -0.07 -20.05
CA LYS A 32 13.90 -0.41 -21.46
C LYS A 32 12.51 0.02 -21.91
N THR A 33 12.51 1.00 -22.81
CA THR A 33 11.38 1.64 -23.49
C THR A 33 10.37 0.63 -24.07
N PRO A 34 9.05 0.91 -24.02
CA PRO A 34 8.01 0.01 -24.50
C PRO A 34 8.00 -0.06 -26.04
N GLY A 35 8.22 -1.25 -26.58
CA GLY A 35 8.13 -1.55 -28.00
C GLY A 35 6.70 -1.92 -28.42
N SER A 36 6.12 -1.06 -29.26
CA SER A 36 5.22 -1.36 -30.39
C SER A 36 4.04 -2.31 -30.20
N PHE A 37 2.84 -1.70 -30.24
CA PHE A 37 1.58 -2.34 -30.60
C PHE A 37 1.70 -3.13 -31.92
N GLU A 38 1.37 -4.42 -31.90
CA GLU A 38 0.98 -5.16 -33.11
C GLU A 38 -0.40 -5.79 -32.89
N LYS A 39 -1.37 -5.17 -33.55
CA LYS A 39 -2.77 -5.58 -33.66
C LYS A 39 -2.89 -6.38 -34.95
N GLU A 40 -3.33 -7.64 -34.85
CA GLU A 40 -4.07 -8.47 -35.84
C GLU A 40 -3.84 -9.96 -35.47
N ARG A 41 -4.80 -10.88 -35.47
CA ARG A 41 -5.92 -11.12 -36.38
C ARG A 41 -6.89 -12.15 -35.75
N GLN A 42 -8.19 -11.97 -35.96
CA GLN A 42 -9.24 -12.97 -35.69
C GLN A 42 -9.03 -14.24 -36.55
N THR A 43 -9.28 -15.44 -36.00
CA THR A 43 -10.00 -16.47 -36.77
C THR A 43 -10.99 -17.22 -35.88
N LYS A 44 -12.24 -17.12 -36.31
CA LYS A 44 -13.44 -17.81 -35.84
C LYS A 44 -13.36 -19.28 -36.25
N ARG A 45 -13.63 -20.21 -35.33
CA ARG A 45 -14.01 -21.59 -35.68
C ARG A 45 -15.21 -22.00 -34.82
N ASP A 46 -16.38 -22.00 -35.47
CA ASP A 46 -17.56 -22.76 -35.06
C ASP A 46 -17.20 -24.24 -35.05
N GLU A 47 -17.52 -24.96 -33.96
CA GLU A 47 -17.87 -26.38 -34.02
C GLU A 47 -18.79 -26.70 -32.83
N SER A 48 -19.99 -27.17 -33.18
CA SER A 48 -21.16 -27.35 -32.33
C SER A 48 -21.06 -28.55 -31.37
N ALA A 49 -21.42 -28.31 -30.10
CA ALA A 49 -22.19 -29.10 -29.13
C ALA A 49 -21.94 -30.64 -28.96
N PRO A 50 -22.04 -31.12 -27.71
CA PRO A 50 -23.37 -31.52 -27.24
C PRO A 50 -23.73 -30.93 -25.87
N GLU A 51 -25.02 -30.61 -25.73
CA GLU A 51 -25.67 -30.37 -24.45
C GLU A 51 -25.55 -31.62 -23.57
N ILE A 52 -25.08 -31.46 -22.33
CA ILE A 52 -25.29 -32.47 -21.28
C ILE A 52 -26.12 -31.82 -20.18
N SER A 53 -27.40 -32.19 -20.17
CA SER A 53 -28.37 -31.96 -19.11
C SER A 53 -28.50 -33.22 -18.25
N VAL A 54 -27.90 -33.24 -17.07
CA VAL A 54 -28.33 -33.98 -15.85
C VAL A 54 -27.57 -33.28 -14.72
N GLY A 55 -28.16 -32.58 -13.76
CA GLY A 55 -29.21 -32.98 -12.82
C GLY A 55 -28.62 -32.75 -11.43
N GLU A 56 -29.35 -32.06 -10.56
CA GLU A 56 -28.92 -31.67 -9.21
C GLU A 56 -28.30 -32.81 -8.40
N ASP A 57 -27.16 -32.53 -7.75
CA ASP A 57 -26.95 -32.96 -6.37
C ASP A 57 -26.02 -31.98 -5.67
N GLU A 58 -26.48 -31.53 -4.51
CA GLU A 58 -25.89 -30.55 -3.63
C GLU A 58 -24.44 -30.85 -3.28
N VAL A 59 -23.58 -29.84 -3.43
CA VAL A 59 -22.48 -29.64 -2.48
C VAL A 59 -22.39 -28.17 -2.14
N ALA A 60 -23.08 -27.85 -1.05
CA ALA A 60 -22.76 -26.84 -0.07
C ALA A 60 -22.22 -25.50 -0.60
N SER A 61 -23.16 -24.56 -0.73
CA SER A 61 -22.94 -23.14 -0.53
C SER A 61 -22.23 -22.87 0.79
N GLN A 62 -20.92 -22.70 0.72
CA GLN A 62 -20.18 -21.77 1.58
C GLN A 62 -19.32 -20.90 0.66
N SER A 63 -20.01 -20.04 -0.09
CA SER A 63 -19.39 -18.83 -0.61
C SER A 63 -19.13 -17.93 0.59
N GLU A 64 -18.00 -18.13 1.26
CA GLU A 64 -17.41 -17.07 2.07
C GLU A 64 -17.16 -15.92 1.11
N THR A 65 -17.97 -14.88 1.22
CA THR A 65 -17.75 -13.62 0.56
C THR A 65 -16.51 -12.99 1.20
N GLU A 66 -15.33 -13.43 0.78
CA GLU A 66 -14.10 -12.66 0.92
C GLU A 66 -14.32 -11.39 0.10
N THR A 67 -14.82 -10.36 0.79
CA THR A 67 -14.78 -9.01 0.23
C THR A 67 -13.33 -8.61 0.35
N ASP A 68 -12.63 -8.61 -0.78
CA ASP A 68 -11.34 -7.97 -0.98
C ASP A 68 -11.51 -6.48 -0.65
N SER A 69 -11.48 -6.16 0.64
CA SER A 69 -11.65 -4.82 1.19
C SER A 69 -10.29 -4.17 1.17
N GLN A 70 -9.97 -3.51 0.06
CA GLN A 70 -8.79 -2.66 -0.02
C GLN A 70 -8.94 -1.49 0.97
N ILE A 71 -8.02 -1.37 1.93
CA ILE A 71 -7.91 -0.23 2.84
C ILE A 71 -7.66 1.08 2.07
N THR A 72 -8.31 2.17 2.48
CA THR A 72 -8.10 3.49 1.88
C THR A 72 -6.91 4.19 2.51
N LEU A 73 -6.09 4.89 1.70
CA LEU A 73 -5.05 5.80 2.21
C LEU A 73 -4.94 7.02 1.30
N VAL A 74 -5.23 8.20 1.88
CA VAL A 74 -5.19 9.50 1.21
C VAL A 74 -4.35 10.46 2.04
N ILE A 75 -3.27 10.99 1.44
CA ILE A 75 -2.47 12.03 2.08
C ILE A 75 -3.06 13.40 1.74
N GLN A 76 -3.31 14.21 2.76
CA GLN A 76 -3.83 15.57 2.65
C GLN A 76 -2.70 16.60 2.67
N ASN A 77 -1.66 16.37 3.47
CA ASN A 77 -0.48 17.22 3.54
C ASN A 77 0.76 16.38 3.92
N PRO A 78 1.94 16.68 3.37
CA PRO A 78 2.18 17.52 2.20
C PRO A 78 1.69 16.86 0.91
N ALA A 79 1.69 17.64 -0.18
CA ALA A 79 1.64 17.07 -1.52
C ALA A 79 2.99 16.42 -1.87
N ASP A 80 2.96 15.41 -2.73
CA ASP A 80 4.19 14.85 -3.29
C ASP A 80 4.97 15.91 -4.09
N GLY A 81 6.29 15.95 -3.90
CA GLY A 81 7.19 16.95 -4.47
C GLY A 81 7.14 18.32 -3.80
N ALA A 82 6.56 18.45 -2.60
CA ALA A 82 6.47 19.75 -1.92
C ALA A 82 7.84 20.35 -1.62
N MET A 83 7.97 21.67 -1.81
CA MET A 83 9.12 22.46 -1.37
C MET A 83 8.75 23.22 -0.10
N VAL A 84 9.54 23.07 0.96
CA VAL A 84 9.32 23.70 2.27
C VAL A 84 10.56 24.41 2.76
N THR A 85 10.38 25.42 3.60
CA THR A 85 11.46 26.24 4.18
C THR A 85 11.62 26.03 5.68
N ASP A 86 10.70 25.30 6.31
CA ASP A 86 10.75 24.93 7.72
C ASP A 86 11.19 23.47 7.86
N SER A 87 12.07 23.19 8.83
CA SER A 87 12.50 21.81 9.12
C SER A 87 11.42 20.98 9.82
N SER A 88 10.35 21.59 10.33
CA SER A 88 9.21 20.85 10.87
C SER A 88 8.13 20.73 9.80
N LEU A 89 7.69 19.49 9.56
CA LEU A 89 6.63 19.16 8.62
C LEU A 89 5.56 18.31 9.30
N THR A 90 4.31 18.74 9.22
CA THR A 90 3.18 17.89 9.61
C THR A 90 2.68 17.08 8.42
N VAL A 91 2.78 15.75 8.51
CA VAL A 91 2.13 14.81 7.59
C VAL A 91 0.74 14.51 8.11
N SER A 92 -0.29 14.71 7.30
CA SER A 92 -1.68 14.40 7.65
C SER A 92 -2.43 13.75 6.51
N GLY A 93 -3.41 12.93 6.85
CA GLY A 93 -4.17 12.17 5.88
C GLY A 93 -5.41 11.54 6.46
N VAL A 94 -6.08 10.75 5.63
CA VAL A 94 -7.25 9.95 6.00
C VAL A 94 -7.02 8.52 5.52
N THR A 95 -7.36 7.57 6.39
CA THR A 95 -7.38 6.14 6.14
C THR A 95 -8.68 5.55 6.70
N ASP A 96 -8.81 4.23 6.77
CA ASP A 96 -9.89 3.57 7.47
C ASP A 96 -9.82 3.87 8.99
N ALA A 97 -10.98 3.99 9.64
CA ALA A 97 -11.07 4.32 11.06
C ALA A 97 -10.33 3.30 11.95
N ASN A 98 -9.59 3.79 12.95
CA ASN A 98 -8.76 2.98 13.85
C ASN A 98 -7.68 2.13 13.17
N ALA A 99 -7.32 2.43 11.91
CA ALA A 99 -6.21 1.76 11.24
C ALA A 99 -4.87 2.10 11.92
N GLU A 100 -3.97 1.13 11.94
CA GLU A 100 -2.58 1.33 12.35
C GLU A 100 -1.85 2.04 11.20
N VAL A 101 -1.23 3.19 11.48
CA VAL A 101 -0.52 4.01 10.50
C VAL A 101 0.95 4.10 10.89
N PHE A 102 1.81 3.90 9.90
CA PHE A 102 3.25 4.10 10.00
C PHE A 102 3.63 5.28 9.12
N VAL A 103 4.28 6.29 9.68
CA VAL A 103 4.89 7.42 8.95
C VAL A 103 6.39 7.36 9.22
N ASN A 104 7.17 6.84 8.27
CA ASN A 104 8.56 6.43 8.49
C ASN A 104 8.68 5.52 9.73
N GLU A 105 9.41 5.94 10.75
CA GLU A 105 9.62 5.17 11.99
C GLU A 105 8.53 5.42 13.05
N PHE A 106 7.58 6.33 12.81
CA PHE A 106 6.51 6.66 13.74
C PHE A 106 5.30 5.76 13.54
N GLU A 107 4.84 5.14 14.62
CA GLU A 107 3.61 4.34 14.69
C GLU A 107 2.52 5.14 15.41
N LEU A 108 1.35 5.25 14.78
CA LEU A 108 0.17 5.91 15.33
C LEU A 108 -1.11 5.18 14.90
N GLU A 109 -2.22 5.50 15.54
CA GLU A 109 -3.55 4.97 15.18
C GLU A 109 -4.39 6.12 14.62
N ALA A 110 -5.09 5.87 13.52
CA ALA A 110 -6.06 6.82 12.98
C ALA A 110 -7.28 6.93 13.92
N ASP A 111 -7.92 8.09 13.97
CA ASP A 111 -9.09 8.28 14.84
C ASP A 111 -10.35 7.55 14.34
N GLU A 112 -11.47 7.71 15.05
CA GLU A 112 -12.78 7.11 14.70
C GLU A 112 -13.32 7.58 13.33
N GLU A 113 -12.78 8.69 12.81
CA GLU A 113 -13.12 9.27 11.52
C GLU A 113 -12.07 8.94 10.45
N GLY A 114 -10.99 8.23 10.81
CA GLY A 114 -9.89 7.83 9.94
C GLY A 114 -8.79 8.88 9.78
N ASN A 115 -8.84 10.01 10.51
CA ASN A 115 -7.81 11.03 10.40
C ASN A 115 -6.54 10.62 11.15
N PHE A 116 -5.40 10.98 10.59
CA PHE A 116 -4.10 10.88 11.25
C PHE A 116 -3.25 12.12 10.99
N SER A 117 -2.34 12.40 11.92
CA SER A 117 -1.40 13.53 11.83
C SER A 117 -0.13 13.21 12.59
N GLN A 118 1.03 13.39 11.94
CA GLN A 118 2.35 13.15 12.52
C GLN A 118 3.30 14.29 12.15
N GLU A 119 4.00 14.85 13.14
CA GLU A 119 5.08 15.83 12.90
C GLU A 119 6.40 15.11 12.64
N LEU A 120 7.12 15.53 11.61
CA LEU A 120 8.44 15.04 11.22
C LEU A 120 9.45 16.18 11.25
N THR A 121 10.70 15.85 11.56
CA THR A 121 11.84 16.74 11.38
C THR A 121 12.55 16.37 10.08
N LEU A 122 12.69 17.32 9.17
CA LEU A 122 13.33 17.16 7.87
C LEU A 122 14.83 17.46 7.95
N GLU A 123 15.61 16.71 7.17
CA GLU A 123 17.00 17.04 6.86
C GLU A 123 17.05 17.96 5.63
N GLU A 124 18.06 18.84 5.55
CA GLU A 124 18.20 19.73 4.39
C GLU A 124 18.34 18.92 3.09
N GLY A 125 17.60 19.31 2.06
CA GLY A 125 17.52 18.61 0.79
C GLY A 125 16.31 17.68 0.67
N GLU A 126 16.50 16.56 -0.04
CA GLU A 126 15.45 15.60 -0.36
C GLU A 126 15.14 14.68 0.84
N ASN A 127 13.87 14.60 1.21
CA ASN A 127 13.34 13.73 2.26
C ASN A 127 12.29 12.80 1.66
N ILE A 128 12.50 11.48 1.78
CA ILE A 128 11.53 10.47 1.38
C ILE A 128 10.68 10.13 2.61
N ILE A 129 9.36 10.19 2.46
CA ILE A 129 8.39 9.87 3.50
C ILE A 129 7.53 8.71 3.02
N VAL A 130 7.62 7.59 3.72
CA VAL A 130 6.79 6.40 3.47
C VAL A 130 5.67 6.37 4.51
N ILE A 131 4.44 6.28 4.02
CA ILE A 131 3.23 6.16 4.83
C ILE A 131 2.55 4.83 4.52
N THR A 132 2.39 3.99 5.52
CA THR A 132 1.68 2.71 5.42
C THR A 132 0.49 2.71 6.37
N ALA A 133 -0.67 2.29 5.92
CA ALA A 133 -1.84 2.04 6.78
C ALA A 133 -2.19 0.55 6.74
N VAL A 134 -2.58 -0.02 7.88
CA VAL A 134 -2.96 -1.42 8.05
C VAL A 134 -4.26 -1.52 8.84
N ASP A 135 -5.22 -2.29 8.36
CA ASP A 135 -6.50 -2.52 9.05
C ASP A 135 -6.43 -3.71 10.02
N GLU A 136 -7.50 -3.93 10.81
CA GLU A 136 -7.57 -5.05 11.76
C GLU A 136 -7.50 -6.44 11.09
N ALA A 137 -7.88 -6.54 9.81
CA ALA A 137 -7.85 -7.77 9.03
C ALA A 137 -6.45 -8.04 8.42
N GLY A 138 -5.55 -7.06 8.47
CA GLY A 138 -4.20 -7.13 7.91
C GLY A 138 -4.10 -6.66 6.45
N ASN A 139 -5.15 -6.06 5.89
CA ASN A 139 -5.05 -5.37 4.59
C ASN A 139 -4.23 -4.09 4.78
N PHE A 140 -3.44 -3.73 3.76
CA PHE A 140 -2.56 -2.57 3.85
C PHE A 140 -2.56 -1.71 2.57
N ALA A 141 -2.25 -0.43 2.74
CA ALA A 141 -1.99 0.51 1.65
C ALA A 141 -0.75 1.34 1.98
N GLU A 142 0.01 1.70 0.95
CA GLU A 142 1.26 2.46 1.08
C GLU A 142 1.28 3.67 0.14
N ARG A 143 1.91 4.76 0.59
CA ARG A 143 2.23 5.95 -0.19
C ARG A 143 3.66 6.37 0.11
N GLU A 144 4.38 6.77 -0.94
CA GLU A 144 5.68 7.42 -0.83
C GLU A 144 5.53 8.86 -1.30
N LEU A 145 6.13 9.80 -0.56
CA LEU A 145 6.19 11.21 -0.90
C LEU A 145 7.64 11.66 -0.89
N THR A 146 8.00 12.52 -1.83
CA THR A 146 9.27 13.25 -1.80
C THR A 146 9.02 14.68 -1.37
N VAL A 147 9.76 15.17 -0.36
CA VAL A 147 9.70 16.57 0.11
C VAL A 147 11.09 17.18 0.03
N MET A 148 11.20 18.36 -0.54
CA MET A 148 12.43 19.14 -0.62
C MET A 148 12.43 20.22 0.47
N TYR A 149 13.36 20.15 1.41
CA TYR A 149 13.56 21.16 2.44
C TYR A 149 14.75 22.05 2.08
N GLU A 150 14.48 23.34 1.82
CA GLU A 150 15.49 24.36 1.54
C GLU A 150 15.37 25.54 2.54
N PRO A 151 16.24 25.63 3.56
CA PRO A 151 16.18 26.71 4.53
C PRO A 151 16.50 28.06 3.88
N THR A 152 15.67 29.07 4.13
CA THR A 152 15.99 30.46 3.78
C THR A 152 16.93 31.02 4.86
N GLY A 153 18.23 31.09 4.55
CA GLY A 153 19.26 31.67 5.42
C GLY A 153 19.15 33.18 5.63
#